data_AF-A0A956GUB0-F1
#
_entry.id   AF-A0A956GUB0-F1
#
_cell.length_a   1.000
_cell.length_b   1.000
_cell.length_c   1.000
_cell.angle_alpha   90.00
_cell.angle_beta   90.00
_cell.angle_gamma   90.00
#
_symmetry.space_group_name_H-M   'P 1'
#
loop_
_entity.id
_entity.type
_entity.pdbx_description
1 polymer ?
#
loop_
_entity_poly.entity_id
_entity_poly.type
_entity_poly.pdbx_seq_one_letter_code
_entity_poly.pdbx_strand_id
1 'polypeptide(L)'
;MIRRAYYGLIGLPPTPTEVQDFLSDTSPDAYERVIDRLLASPRYGERWARHWLDVVRFAETNGFETNTPRPNAWPYRDYVIEAFNQDKPYDLFIKEQLAGDALGEDRATGFLVGGPMDTVKSPDIVLTKNQRANELNDMIATTCTAFLGLTVACARCHDHKFDPIAQTDYYQIQAIFAGVQHGERDIKPEDYDERLSQAAKLRGEMAPILEELSKFQPKANPDLLLIDDGERLKTSAGAARLETLLKPSDDGKPYTEGEGRGFLNDPGAENRVANIGKQYTHWSDGGIAGKDLAAWRPNLGGDYRIWLSWGCGWDTRARDAVYLIDRDGDLETKNDREEIARVDQRHFATDQSTPLGQALWSGFYNAGVHSIDDSSCLIVQAGETEASVSIDVVAFQKTADAGSGQLNPAREIRYRPPVIPTLNEERFEPVRAKAVRFTILATNQAEPCIDELEVFSTGPEIRNVALHS
;
A
#
# COMPACT_ATOMS: atom_id res chain seq x y z
N MET A 1 13.66 43.60 21.43
CA MET A 1 14.80 42.65 21.52
C MET A 1 14.32 41.21 21.71
N ILE A 2 13.67 40.85 22.82
CA ILE A 2 13.18 39.48 23.09
C ILE A 2 12.33 38.88 21.96
N ARG A 3 11.40 39.66 21.38
CA ARG A 3 10.57 39.23 20.23
C ARG A 3 11.41 38.76 19.03
N ARG A 4 12.55 39.42 18.74
CA ARG A 4 13.43 39.03 17.63
C ARG A 4 14.17 37.73 17.93
N ALA A 5 14.60 37.53 19.18
CA ALA A 5 15.24 36.30 19.63
C ALA A 5 14.31 35.09 19.46
N TYR A 6 13.06 35.22 19.91
CA TYR A 6 12.04 34.18 19.79
C TYR A 6 11.76 33.79 18.31
N TYR A 7 11.48 34.76 17.44
CA TYR A 7 11.29 34.45 16.01
C TYR A 7 12.55 33.92 15.33
N GLY A 8 13.73 34.44 15.71
CA GLY A 8 14.99 34.02 15.12
C GLY A 8 15.37 32.60 15.48
N LEU A 9 15.24 32.23 16.76
CA LEU A 9 15.70 30.94 17.28
C LEU A 9 14.67 29.84 17.15
N ILE A 10 13.40 30.11 17.44
CA ILE A 10 12.34 29.08 17.49
C ILE A 10 11.16 29.36 16.55
N GLY A 11 11.15 30.47 15.82
CA GLY A 11 10.12 30.79 14.83
C GLY A 11 8.76 31.23 15.38
N LEU A 12 8.57 31.26 16.70
CA LEU A 12 7.33 31.64 17.38
C LEU A 12 7.49 32.95 18.16
N PRO A 13 6.43 33.73 18.41
CA PRO A 13 6.49 34.87 19.32
C PRO A 13 6.63 34.42 20.79
N PRO A 14 7.19 35.27 21.68
CA PRO A 14 7.12 35.03 23.13
C PRO A 14 5.68 35.17 23.63
N THR A 15 5.33 34.39 24.65
CA THR A 15 4.08 34.54 25.39
C THR A 15 4.08 35.82 26.22
N PRO A 16 2.90 36.37 26.59
CA PRO A 16 2.83 37.54 27.47
C PRO A 16 3.57 37.36 28.80
N THR A 17 3.51 36.16 29.38
CA THR A 17 4.23 35.80 30.61
C THR A 17 5.74 35.85 30.41
N GLU A 18 6.27 35.24 29.34
CA GLU A 18 7.71 35.27 29.05
C GLU A 18 8.23 36.70 28.81
N VAL A 19 7.41 37.57 28.23
CA VAL A 19 7.75 39.00 28.10
C VAL A 19 7.80 39.67 29.47
N GLN A 20 6.81 39.42 30.32
CA GLN A 20 6.75 40.01 31.65
C GLN A 20 7.89 39.53 32.55
N ASP A 21 8.23 38.24 32.49
CA ASP A 21 9.34 37.63 33.23
C ASP A 21 10.68 38.25 32.80
N PHE A 22 10.87 38.47 31.49
CA PHE A 22 12.07 39.14 31.00
C PHE A 22 12.14 40.61 31.43
N LEU A 23 11.01 41.32 31.46
CA LEU A 23 10.97 42.73 31.89
C LEU A 23 11.17 42.91 33.40
N SER A 24 10.86 41.87 34.20
CA SER A 24 11.04 41.89 35.65
C SER A 24 12.40 41.34 36.09
N ASP A 25 13.11 40.61 35.22
CA ASP A 25 14.46 40.11 35.49
C ASP A 25 15.49 41.25 35.43
N THR A 26 16.07 41.56 36.59
CA THR A 26 17.09 42.61 36.76
C THR A 26 18.51 42.08 36.75
N SER A 27 18.68 40.77 36.52
CA SER A 27 20.00 40.14 36.45
C SER A 27 20.79 40.70 35.26
N PRO A 28 22.11 40.90 35.40
CA PRO A 28 22.94 41.44 34.32
C PRO A 28 23.00 40.54 33.07
N ASP A 29 22.63 39.26 33.21
CA ASP A 29 22.60 38.21 32.18
C ASP A 29 21.17 37.80 31.77
N ALA A 30 20.16 38.63 32.07
CA ALA A 30 18.75 38.30 31.79
C ALA A 30 18.48 37.96 30.32
N TYR A 31 19.18 38.60 29.38
CA TYR A 31 19.03 38.32 27.96
C TYR A 31 19.69 36.99 27.56
N GLU A 32 20.91 36.75 28.03
CA GLU A 32 21.67 35.53 27.83
C GLU A 32 20.87 34.31 28.34
N ARG A 33 20.27 34.41 29.53
CA ARG A 33 19.39 33.36 30.08
C ARG A 33 18.15 33.08 29.22
N VAL A 34 17.62 34.07 28.51
CA VAL A 34 16.55 33.86 27.53
C VAL A 34 17.10 33.15 26.28
N ILE A 35 18.28 33.54 25.80
CA ILE A 35 18.92 32.89 24.65
C ILE A 35 19.22 31.43 24.97
N ASP A 36 19.83 31.12 26.12
CA ASP A 36 20.13 29.76 26.54
C ASP A 36 18.88 28.88 26.60
N ARG A 37 17.77 29.42 27.12
CA ARG A 37 16.48 28.72 27.16
C ARG A 37 15.93 28.43 25.76
N LEU A 38 16.07 29.39 24.83
CA LEU A 38 15.60 29.24 23.46
C LEU A 38 16.46 28.24 22.68
N LEU A 39 17.79 28.26 22.87
CA LEU A 39 18.71 27.30 22.28
C LEU A 39 18.47 25.88 22.82
N ALA A 40 18.13 25.75 24.10
CA ALA A 40 17.77 24.46 24.71
C ALA A 40 16.36 23.96 24.34
N SER A 41 15.57 24.75 23.60
CA SER A 41 14.21 24.35 23.19
C SER A 41 14.26 23.38 22.01
N PRO A 42 13.47 22.30 21.99
CA PRO A 42 13.40 21.40 20.81
C PRO A 42 12.95 22.12 19.52
N ARG A 43 12.24 23.24 19.67
CA ARG A 43 11.81 24.10 18.56
C ARG A 43 12.96 24.83 17.87
N TYR A 44 14.13 24.91 18.51
CA TYR A 44 15.32 25.44 17.87
C TYR A 44 15.71 24.59 16.66
N GLY A 45 15.82 23.27 16.85
CA GLY A 45 16.08 22.31 15.78
C GLY A 45 15.01 22.35 14.70
N GLU A 46 13.72 22.39 15.06
CA GLU A 46 12.62 22.52 14.09
C GLU A 46 12.77 23.78 13.21
N ARG A 47 13.15 24.91 13.82
CA ARG A 47 13.33 26.18 13.11
C ARG A 47 14.56 26.16 12.21
N TRP A 48 15.70 25.70 12.72
CA TRP A 48 16.98 25.74 12.02
C TRP A 48 17.14 24.63 10.98
N ALA A 49 16.60 23.44 11.25
CA ALA A 49 16.56 22.34 10.29
C ALA A 49 15.86 22.76 9.00
N ARG A 50 14.79 23.56 9.05
CA ARG A 50 14.12 24.08 7.84
C ARG A 50 15.09 24.79 6.89
N HIS A 51 16.03 25.58 7.41
CA HIS A 51 17.03 26.26 6.59
C HIS A 51 17.98 25.27 5.92
N TRP A 52 18.36 24.20 6.61
CA TRP A 52 19.16 23.13 6.02
C TRP A 52 18.37 22.32 4.98
N LEU A 53 17.11 22.01 5.27
CA LEU A 53 16.21 21.29 4.37
C LEU A 53 15.97 22.08 3.08
N ASP A 54 15.91 23.40 3.15
CA ASP A 54 15.87 24.29 1.99
C ASP A 54 17.16 24.15 1.13
N VAL A 55 18.35 24.10 1.77
CA VAL A 55 19.65 23.97 1.08
C VAL A 55 19.76 22.66 0.31
N VAL A 56 19.32 21.56 0.92
CA VAL A 56 19.36 20.22 0.30
C VAL A 56 18.17 19.97 -0.64
N ARG A 57 17.22 20.93 -0.68
CA ARG A 57 15.99 20.91 -1.51
C ARG A 57 15.10 19.73 -1.17
N PHE A 58 15.03 19.42 0.12
CA PHE A 58 14.21 18.34 0.64
C PHE A 58 12.73 18.63 0.39
N ALA A 59 12.02 17.60 -0.09
CA ALA A 59 10.57 17.58 -0.14
C ALA A 59 10.04 16.19 0.23
N GLU A 60 8.84 16.16 0.80
CA GLU A 60 8.08 14.93 1.04
C GLU A 60 7.36 14.44 -0.24
N THR A 61 7.78 14.95 -1.40
CA THR A 61 7.31 14.56 -2.73
C THR A 61 8.48 14.55 -3.71
N ASN A 62 8.27 14.00 -4.91
CA ASN A 62 9.33 13.94 -5.93
C ASN A 62 9.74 15.28 -6.54
N GLY A 63 8.89 16.31 -6.51
CA GLY A 63 9.27 17.68 -6.88
C GLY A 63 9.70 17.88 -8.34
N PHE A 64 9.44 16.92 -9.24
CA PHE A 64 9.73 16.98 -10.68
C PHE A 64 8.43 16.93 -11.50
N GLU A 65 8.46 16.43 -12.74
CA GLU A 65 7.31 16.33 -13.66
C GLU A 65 6.13 15.56 -13.05
N THR A 66 6.39 14.39 -12.45
CA THR A 66 5.40 13.63 -11.69
C THR A 66 5.61 13.85 -10.20
N ASN A 67 4.77 14.67 -9.58
CA ASN A 67 4.91 15.01 -8.17
C ASN A 67 4.16 14.03 -7.25
N THR A 68 4.74 12.85 -7.01
CA THR A 68 4.18 11.84 -6.10
C THR A 68 4.70 12.00 -4.67
N PRO A 69 3.87 11.70 -3.65
CA PRO A 69 4.32 11.68 -2.25
C PRO A 69 5.44 10.66 -1.98
N ARG A 70 6.33 11.01 -1.05
CA ARG A 70 7.38 10.15 -0.49
C ARG A 70 7.05 9.84 0.97
N PRO A 71 6.30 8.76 1.26
CA PRO A 71 5.80 8.49 2.62
C PRO A 71 6.91 8.26 3.64
N ASN A 72 8.13 7.91 3.19
CA ASN A 72 9.28 7.61 4.03
C ASN A 72 10.39 8.68 3.98
N ALA A 73 10.09 9.90 3.55
CA ALA A 73 11.09 10.98 3.50
C ALA A 73 11.37 11.63 4.88
N TRP A 74 10.38 11.57 5.79
CA TRP A 74 10.43 12.20 7.11
C TRP A 74 11.60 11.77 8.03
N PRO A 75 12.17 10.54 7.98
CA PRO A 75 13.28 10.17 8.86
C PRO A 75 14.53 11.02 8.65
N TYR A 76 14.78 11.48 7.43
CA TYR A 76 15.87 12.41 7.14
C TYR A 76 15.62 13.79 7.76
N ARG A 77 14.40 14.32 7.63
CA ARG A 77 13.98 15.58 8.27
C ARG A 77 14.20 15.52 9.78
N ASP A 78 13.75 14.44 10.39
CA ASP A 78 13.83 14.27 11.85
C ASP A 78 15.28 14.11 12.30
N TYR A 79 16.12 13.39 11.54
CA TYR A 79 17.57 13.34 11.76
C TYR A 79 18.22 14.75 11.76
N VAL A 80 17.85 15.62 10.81
CA VAL A 80 18.40 16.98 10.76
C VAL A 80 17.95 17.80 11.98
N ILE A 81 16.67 17.72 12.36
CA ILE A 81 16.13 18.39 13.57
C ILE A 81 16.90 17.94 14.81
N GLU A 82 17.10 16.63 14.94
CA GLU A 82 17.83 16.01 16.04
C GLU A 82 19.30 16.47 16.07
N ALA A 83 19.98 16.50 14.92
CA ALA A 83 21.36 16.95 14.82
C ALA A 83 21.55 18.42 15.28
N PHE A 84 20.62 19.32 14.94
CA PHE A 84 20.66 20.70 15.43
C PHE A 84 20.40 20.80 16.94
N ASN A 85 19.42 20.05 17.46
CA ASN A 85 19.08 20.09 18.89
C ASN A 85 20.17 19.48 19.77
N GLN A 86 20.94 18.52 19.25
CA GLN A 86 22.04 17.86 19.97
C GLN A 86 23.38 18.60 19.82
N ASP A 87 23.41 19.74 19.12
CA ASP A 87 24.64 20.47 18.78
C ASP A 87 25.69 19.53 18.15
N LYS A 88 25.25 18.73 17.17
CA LYS A 88 26.08 17.70 16.55
C LYS A 88 27.34 18.34 15.95
N PRO A 89 28.55 17.81 16.22
CA PRO A 89 29.77 18.31 15.62
C PRO A 89 29.66 18.37 14.10
N TYR A 90 29.99 19.53 13.53
CA TYR A 90 29.79 19.79 12.10
C TYR A 90 30.52 18.79 11.20
N ASP A 91 31.72 18.33 11.60
CA ASP A 91 32.46 17.33 10.83
C ASP A 91 31.77 15.96 10.83
N LEU A 92 31.16 15.57 11.96
CA LEU A 92 30.36 14.35 12.04
C LEU A 92 29.09 14.48 11.21
N PHE A 93 28.39 15.62 11.31
CA PHE A 93 27.22 15.90 10.51
C PHE A 93 27.52 15.75 9.01
N ILE A 94 28.61 16.34 8.49
CA ILE A 94 29.01 16.18 7.08
C ILE A 94 29.27 14.71 6.74
N LYS A 95 30.02 13.98 7.57
CA LYS A 95 30.35 12.57 7.32
C LYS A 95 29.10 11.70 7.24
N GLU A 96 28.16 11.90 8.16
CA GLU A 96 26.88 11.19 8.16
C GLU A 96 26.01 11.56 6.95
N GLN A 97 25.99 12.82 6.52
CA GLN A 97 25.26 13.22 5.30
C GLN A 97 25.78 12.51 4.04
N LEU A 98 27.11 12.30 3.95
CA LEU A 98 27.75 11.72 2.76
C LEU A 98 27.88 10.19 2.81
N ALA A 99 27.97 9.61 4.00
CA ALA A 99 28.29 8.19 4.21
C ALA A 99 27.64 7.63 5.49
N GLY A 100 26.48 8.15 5.89
CA GLY A 100 25.76 7.73 7.10
C GLY A 100 25.48 6.24 7.13
N ASP A 101 25.23 5.62 5.97
CA ASP A 101 25.02 4.19 5.85
C ASP A 101 26.26 3.34 6.20
N ALA A 102 27.46 3.86 5.95
CA ALA A 102 28.71 3.25 6.38
C ALA A 102 29.03 3.53 7.85
N LEU A 103 28.38 4.53 8.45
CA LEU A 103 28.58 4.97 9.84
C LEU A 103 27.49 4.49 10.80
N GLY A 104 26.48 3.77 10.32
CA GLY A 104 25.35 3.28 11.13
C GLY A 104 24.25 4.33 11.36
N GLU A 105 24.26 5.43 10.62
CA GLU A 105 23.22 6.46 10.63
C GLU A 105 22.58 6.59 9.23
N ASP A 106 21.86 5.55 8.84
CA ASP A 106 21.23 5.42 7.52
C ASP A 106 20.34 6.63 7.18
N ARG A 107 19.66 7.22 8.18
CA ARG A 107 18.74 8.36 7.97
C ARG A 107 19.45 9.55 7.32
N ALA A 108 20.70 9.80 7.70
CA ALA A 108 21.47 10.95 7.23
C ALA A 108 21.76 10.91 5.73
N THR A 109 21.88 9.72 5.13
CA THR A 109 22.14 9.59 3.68
C THR A 109 21.00 10.10 2.79
N GLY A 110 19.85 10.43 3.39
CA GLY A 110 18.78 11.18 2.73
C GLY A 110 19.25 12.50 2.09
N PHE A 111 20.38 13.07 2.50
CA PHE A 111 21.00 14.23 1.84
C PHE A 111 21.26 14.01 0.35
N LEU A 112 21.69 12.81 -0.04
CA LEU A 112 22.10 12.51 -1.42
C LEU A 112 20.89 12.37 -2.37
N VAL A 113 19.71 12.04 -1.82
CA VAL A 113 18.52 11.64 -2.60
C VAL A 113 17.26 12.43 -2.22
N GLY A 114 17.37 13.37 -1.28
CA GLY A 114 16.25 14.16 -0.76
C GLY A 114 15.73 15.21 -1.74
N GLY A 115 16.51 15.55 -2.77
CA GLY A 115 16.17 16.51 -3.82
C GLY A 115 15.11 15.99 -4.82
N PRO A 116 14.84 16.77 -5.88
CA PRO A 116 13.92 16.37 -6.94
C PRO A 116 14.33 15.06 -7.60
N MET A 117 13.36 14.16 -7.84
CA MET A 117 13.59 12.88 -8.51
C MET A 117 12.71 12.78 -9.76
N ASP A 118 13.36 12.48 -10.88
CA ASP A 118 12.67 12.16 -12.12
C ASP A 118 12.35 10.65 -12.15
N THR A 119 11.08 10.33 -11.93
CA THR A 119 10.54 8.96 -11.96
C THR A 119 10.04 8.52 -13.33
N VAL A 120 9.93 9.44 -14.29
CA VAL A 120 9.47 9.10 -15.64
C VAL A 120 10.66 8.51 -16.40
N LYS A 121 10.68 7.18 -16.53
CA LYS A 121 11.77 6.47 -17.22
C LYS A 121 11.37 6.22 -18.68
N SER A 122 12.18 6.72 -19.60
CA SER A 122 12.04 6.42 -21.04
C SER A 122 12.69 5.08 -21.39
N PRO A 123 12.12 4.27 -22.30
CA PRO A 123 12.78 3.08 -22.84
C PRO A 123 13.97 3.41 -23.76
N ASP A 124 14.11 4.68 -24.20
CA ASP A 124 15.27 5.14 -24.96
C ASP A 124 16.51 5.24 -24.06
N ILE A 125 17.52 4.41 -24.37
CA ILE A 125 18.78 4.34 -23.64
C ILE A 125 19.51 5.68 -23.52
N VAL A 126 19.40 6.57 -24.51
CA VAL A 126 20.04 7.89 -24.48
C VAL A 126 19.33 8.78 -23.46
N LEU A 127 17.99 8.74 -23.43
CA LEU A 127 17.21 9.47 -22.45
C LEU A 127 17.46 8.96 -21.03
N THR A 128 17.50 7.63 -20.82
CA THR A 128 17.84 7.04 -19.52
C THR A 128 19.23 7.49 -19.03
N LYS A 129 20.24 7.51 -19.92
CA LYS A 129 21.59 7.98 -19.58
C LYS A 129 21.64 9.47 -19.26
N ASN A 130 20.91 10.30 -19.99
CA ASN A 130 20.82 11.74 -19.73
C ASN A 130 20.16 12.02 -18.39
N GLN A 131 19.10 11.30 -18.06
CA GLN A 131 18.42 11.39 -16.77
C GLN A 131 19.38 11.04 -15.63
N ARG A 132 20.12 9.93 -15.75
CA ARG A 132 21.14 9.56 -14.76
C ARG A 132 22.26 10.61 -14.64
N ALA A 133 22.70 11.19 -15.76
CA ALA A 133 23.68 12.27 -15.74
C ALA A 133 23.14 13.53 -15.02
N ASN A 134 21.84 13.81 -15.12
CA ASN A 134 21.19 14.91 -14.40
C ASN A 134 21.07 14.61 -12.90
N GLU A 135 20.70 13.39 -12.50
CA GLU A 135 20.70 12.96 -11.09
C GLU A 135 22.08 13.12 -10.45
N LEU A 136 23.13 12.65 -11.12
CA LEU A 136 24.51 12.78 -10.63
C LEU A 136 24.95 14.24 -10.57
N ASN A 137 24.59 15.04 -11.58
CA ASN A 137 24.87 16.47 -11.55
C ASN A 137 24.19 17.18 -10.37
N ASP A 138 22.98 16.77 -10.03
CA ASP A 138 22.21 17.30 -8.91
C ASP A 138 22.92 17.02 -7.57
N MET A 139 23.37 15.79 -7.35
CA MET A 139 24.15 15.39 -6.17
C MET A 139 25.44 16.21 -6.03
N ILE A 140 26.17 16.38 -7.14
CA ILE A 140 27.42 17.19 -7.18
C ILE A 140 27.10 18.65 -6.86
N ALA A 141 26.07 19.22 -7.51
CA ALA A 141 25.68 20.61 -7.32
C ALA A 141 25.35 20.89 -5.85
N THR A 142 24.55 20.04 -5.22
CA THR A 142 24.15 20.19 -3.82
C THR A 142 25.32 20.01 -2.88
N THR A 143 26.10 18.95 -3.06
CA THR A 143 27.24 18.66 -2.18
C THR A 143 28.25 19.80 -2.20
N CYS A 144 28.66 20.24 -3.38
CA CYS A 144 29.67 21.28 -3.52
C CYS A 144 29.14 22.66 -3.10
N THR A 145 27.87 22.96 -3.37
CA THR A 145 27.30 24.24 -2.92
C THR A 145 27.11 24.26 -1.41
N ALA A 146 26.61 23.18 -0.81
CA ALA A 146 26.32 23.10 0.61
C ALA A 146 27.58 23.10 1.49
N PHE A 147 28.62 22.36 1.09
CA PHE A 147 29.81 22.17 1.93
C PHE A 147 31.03 22.96 1.50
N LEU A 148 31.19 23.26 0.20
CA LEU A 148 32.33 24.02 -0.31
C LEU A 148 31.98 25.47 -0.62
N GLY A 149 30.69 25.80 -0.78
CA GLY A 149 30.26 27.11 -1.28
C GLY A 149 30.66 27.35 -2.74
N LEU A 150 30.91 26.29 -3.52
CA LEU A 150 31.42 26.37 -4.89
C LEU A 150 30.42 25.80 -5.90
N THR A 151 30.27 26.47 -7.03
CA THR A 151 29.40 26.07 -8.14
C THR A 151 30.06 25.05 -9.08
N VAL A 152 30.63 23.98 -8.52
CA VAL A 152 31.36 22.93 -9.26
C VAL A 152 30.55 22.36 -10.42
N ALA A 153 29.22 22.30 -10.31
CA ALA A 153 28.33 21.83 -11.39
C ALA A 153 28.43 22.63 -12.70
N CYS A 154 28.89 23.89 -12.67
CA CYS A 154 29.18 24.65 -13.89
C CYS A 154 30.31 24.01 -14.72
N ALA A 155 31.21 23.25 -14.08
CA ALA A 155 32.30 22.56 -14.77
C ALA A 155 31.85 21.33 -15.58
N ARG A 156 30.56 20.99 -15.58
CA ARG A 156 30.01 19.84 -16.32
C ARG A 156 30.32 19.91 -17.82
N CYS A 157 30.17 21.08 -18.43
CA CYS A 157 30.24 21.26 -19.88
C CYS A 157 31.55 21.92 -20.36
N HIS A 158 32.23 22.67 -19.49
CA HIS A 158 33.46 23.39 -19.78
C HIS A 158 34.21 23.63 -18.46
N ASP A 159 35.48 24.01 -18.47
CA ASP A 159 36.17 24.41 -17.24
C ASP A 159 35.43 25.56 -16.54
N HIS A 160 35.40 25.55 -15.20
CA HIS A 160 34.60 26.51 -14.45
C HIS A 160 34.96 27.97 -14.80
N LYS A 161 33.94 28.83 -14.95
CA LYS A 161 34.10 30.17 -15.54
C LYS A 161 35.01 31.11 -14.72
N PHE A 162 34.99 30.98 -13.40
CA PHE A 162 35.66 31.90 -12.47
C PHE A 162 36.70 31.19 -11.60
N ASP A 163 36.31 30.07 -10.98
CA ASP A 163 37.21 29.24 -10.18
C ASP A 163 38.10 28.29 -11.02
N PRO A 164 39.31 27.94 -10.54
CA PRO A 164 40.25 27.05 -11.24
C PRO A 164 39.85 25.57 -11.07
N ILE A 165 38.64 25.22 -11.51
CA ILE A 165 38.10 23.85 -11.48
C ILE A 165 38.00 23.36 -12.92
N ALA A 166 38.81 22.35 -13.26
CA ALA A 166 38.77 21.76 -14.58
C ALA A 166 37.51 20.90 -14.75
N GLN A 167 37.03 20.76 -15.98
CA GLN A 167 35.95 19.82 -16.31
C GLN A 167 36.31 18.39 -15.87
N THR A 168 37.58 18.02 -15.94
CA THR A 168 38.06 16.71 -15.46
C THR A 168 37.78 16.50 -13.97
N ASP A 169 37.89 17.54 -13.15
CA ASP A 169 37.66 17.45 -11.71
C ASP A 169 36.17 17.24 -11.41
N TYR A 170 35.28 17.87 -12.18
CA TYR A 170 33.84 17.59 -12.12
C TYR A 170 33.54 16.11 -12.34
N TYR A 171 34.14 15.49 -13.37
CA TYR A 171 33.93 14.07 -13.67
C TYR A 171 34.61 13.14 -12.66
N GLN A 172 35.72 13.56 -12.02
CA GLN A 172 36.32 12.82 -10.91
C GLN A 172 35.40 12.83 -9.68
N ILE A 173 34.79 13.96 -9.34
CA ILE A 173 33.80 14.05 -8.26
C ILE A 173 32.55 13.23 -8.60
N GLN A 174 32.10 13.26 -9.85
CA GLN A 174 30.98 12.42 -10.31
C GLN A 174 31.21 10.94 -10.01
N ALA A 175 32.44 10.45 -10.15
CA ALA A 175 32.78 9.05 -9.87
C ALA A 175 32.50 8.63 -8.42
N ILE A 176 32.56 9.57 -7.45
CA ILE A 176 32.25 9.31 -6.04
C ILE A 176 30.76 8.94 -5.88
N PHE A 177 29.87 9.65 -6.58
CA PHE A 177 28.42 9.48 -6.48
C PHE A 177 27.84 8.48 -7.49
N ALA A 178 28.67 7.94 -8.40
CA ALA A 178 28.24 7.08 -9.50
C ALA A 178 27.42 5.85 -9.02
N GLY A 179 27.70 5.35 -7.81
CA GLY A 179 27.01 4.22 -7.18
C GLY A 179 25.70 4.55 -6.46
N VAL A 180 25.39 5.83 -6.22
CA VAL A 180 24.20 6.22 -5.42
C VAL A 180 22.93 6.08 -6.25
N GLN A 181 21.95 5.32 -5.77
CA GLN A 181 20.65 5.16 -6.43
C GLN A 181 19.52 5.62 -5.51
N HIS A 182 18.45 6.15 -6.11
CA HIS A 182 17.21 6.40 -5.38
C HIS A 182 16.52 5.06 -5.10
N GLY A 183 15.99 4.90 -3.88
CA GLY A 183 15.26 3.72 -3.48
C GLY A 183 14.83 3.80 -2.02
N GLU A 184 13.98 2.85 -1.63
CA GLU A 184 13.61 2.64 -0.23
C GLU A 184 14.69 1.80 0.46
N ARG A 185 14.93 2.10 1.75
CA ARG A 185 15.88 1.36 2.58
C ARG A 185 15.28 1.12 3.96
N ASP A 186 15.46 -0.09 4.45
CA ASP A 186 15.11 -0.40 5.83
C ASP A 186 16.04 0.35 6.77
N ILE A 187 15.46 1.22 7.61
CA ILE A 187 16.21 1.87 8.69
C ILE A 187 16.42 0.83 9.78
N LYS A 188 17.69 0.57 10.11
CA LYS A 188 18.09 -0.38 11.16
C LYS A 188 18.60 0.37 12.39
N PRO A 189 17.71 0.90 13.26
CA PRO A 189 18.15 1.42 14.55
C PRO A 189 18.79 0.31 15.40
N GLU A 190 19.49 0.69 16.48
CA GLU A 190 20.15 -0.27 17.38
C GLU A 190 19.19 -1.34 17.94
N ASP A 191 17.91 -1.01 18.10
CA ASP A 191 16.87 -1.90 18.60
C ASP A 191 16.05 -2.60 17.49
N TYR A 192 16.48 -2.53 16.22
CA TYR A 192 15.75 -3.09 15.08
C TYR A 192 15.41 -4.58 15.26
N ASP A 193 16.40 -5.40 15.60
CA ASP A 193 16.23 -6.85 15.75
C ASP A 193 15.32 -7.18 16.95
N GLU A 194 15.41 -6.39 18.03
CA GLU A 194 14.54 -6.52 19.20
C GLU A 194 13.09 -6.18 18.86
N ARG A 195 12.85 -5.05 18.17
CA ARG A 195 11.52 -4.67 17.69
C ARG A 195 10.93 -5.71 16.74
N LEU A 196 11.74 -6.26 15.84
CA LEU A 196 11.30 -7.29 14.91
C LEU A 196 10.89 -8.57 15.65
N SER A 197 11.68 -9.00 16.63
CA SER A 197 11.37 -10.13 17.50
C SER A 197 10.10 -9.90 18.32
N GLN A 198 9.94 -8.72 18.90
CA GLN A 198 8.75 -8.33 19.66
C GLN A 198 7.51 -8.28 18.77
N ALA A 199 7.62 -7.72 17.56
CA ALA A 199 6.53 -7.70 16.59
C ALA A 199 6.13 -9.13 16.16
N ALA A 200 7.10 -10.02 15.93
CA ALA A 200 6.82 -11.43 15.63
C ALA A 200 6.08 -12.13 16.79
N LYS A 201 6.51 -11.88 18.03
CA LYS A 201 5.85 -12.39 19.23
C LYS A 201 4.41 -11.88 19.35
N LEU A 202 4.20 -10.57 19.22
CA LEU A 202 2.87 -9.97 19.27
C LEU A 202 1.96 -10.49 18.16
N ARG A 203 2.46 -10.68 16.93
CA ARG A 203 1.69 -11.32 15.85
C ARG A 203 1.29 -12.75 16.22
N GLY A 204 2.17 -13.51 16.87
CA GLY A 204 1.86 -14.84 17.39
C GLY A 204 0.79 -14.84 18.47
N GLU A 205 0.80 -13.84 19.36
CA GLU A 205 -0.23 -13.65 20.41
C GLU A 205 -1.57 -13.18 19.83
N MET A 206 -1.54 -12.35 18.77
CA MET A 206 -2.73 -11.88 18.07
C MET A 206 -3.42 -12.99 17.27
N ALA A 207 -2.68 -13.94 16.70
CA ALA A 207 -3.23 -15.01 15.88
C ALA A 207 -4.42 -15.76 16.51
N PRO A 208 -4.32 -16.32 17.74
CA PRO A 208 -5.46 -17.01 18.37
C PRO A 208 -6.61 -16.06 18.73
N ILE A 209 -6.33 -14.79 19.04
CA ILE A 209 -7.36 -13.78 19.33
C ILE A 209 -8.14 -13.43 18.07
N LEU A 210 -7.45 -13.27 16.94
CA LEU A 210 -8.07 -13.03 15.64
C LEU A 210 -8.87 -14.24 15.17
N GLU A 211 -8.40 -15.46 15.43
CA GLU A 211 -9.14 -16.69 15.18
C GLU A 211 -10.41 -16.77 16.05
N GLU A 212 -10.34 -16.40 17.32
CA GLU A 212 -11.52 -16.33 18.20
C GLU A 212 -12.48 -15.24 17.77
N LEU A 213 -11.99 -14.06 17.37
CA LEU A 213 -12.78 -12.96 16.83
C LEU A 213 -13.44 -13.31 15.50
N SER A 214 -12.83 -14.17 14.66
CA SER A 214 -13.43 -14.59 13.39
C SER A 214 -14.80 -15.29 13.59
N LYS A 215 -15.01 -15.95 14.73
CA LYS A 215 -16.29 -16.58 15.12
C LYS A 215 -17.39 -15.57 15.43
N PHE A 216 -17.00 -14.34 15.80
CA PHE A 216 -17.89 -13.24 16.14
C PHE A 216 -17.98 -12.18 15.04
N GLN A 217 -17.13 -12.26 14.01
CA GLN A 217 -17.32 -11.45 12.81
C GLN A 217 -18.69 -11.82 12.23
N PRO A 218 -19.59 -10.84 12.02
CA PRO A 218 -20.87 -11.13 11.40
C PRO A 218 -20.59 -11.84 10.08
N LYS A 219 -21.17 -13.03 9.92
CA LYS A 219 -21.24 -13.70 8.62
C LYS A 219 -21.94 -12.70 7.72
N ALA A 220 -21.17 -12.01 6.88
CA ALA A 220 -21.77 -11.15 5.89
C ALA A 220 -22.76 -12.06 5.15
N ASN A 221 -24.03 -11.68 5.15
CA ASN A 221 -25.04 -12.29 4.31
C ASN A 221 -25.29 -11.33 3.13
N PRO A 222 -24.24 -10.99 2.34
CA PRO A 222 -24.48 -10.12 1.22
C PRO A 222 -25.28 -10.94 0.19
N ASP A 223 -26.18 -10.26 -0.52
CA ASP A 223 -26.80 -10.85 -1.70
C ASP A 223 -25.74 -11.21 -2.77
N LEU A 224 -24.50 -10.71 -2.64
CA LEU A 224 -23.33 -11.02 -3.45
C LEU A 224 -22.02 -10.91 -2.64
N LEU A 225 -21.28 -12.00 -2.47
CA LEU A 225 -19.89 -12.00 -1.98
C LEU A 225 -18.94 -12.12 -3.17
N LEU A 226 -17.90 -11.29 -3.24
CA LEU A 226 -16.81 -11.39 -4.21
C LEU A 226 -15.51 -11.66 -3.44
N ILE A 227 -14.71 -12.63 -3.90
CA ILE A 227 -13.39 -12.94 -3.35
C ILE A 227 -12.40 -12.88 -4.53
N ASP A 228 -11.54 -11.87 -4.51
CA ASP A 228 -10.49 -11.64 -5.51
C ASP A 228 -9.22 -12.42 -5.14
N ASP A 229 -8.43 -12.85 -6.12
CA ASP A 229 -7.18 -13.59 -5.86
C ASP A 229 -6.07 -12.72 -5.23
N GLY A 230 -6.22 -11.41 -5.32
CA GLY A 230 -5.50 -10.38 -4.60
C GLY A 230 -5.99 -10.14 -3.16
N GLU A 231 -7.12 -10.72 -2.71
CA GLU A 231 -7.54 -10.76 -1.30
C GLU A 231 -6.66 -11.71 -0.45
N ARG A 232 -5.35 -11.70 -0.69
CA ARG A 232 -4.34 -11.99 0.33
C ARG A 232 -4.48 -10.92 1.39
N LEU A 233 -5.49 -11.03 2.27
CA LEU A 233 -5.70 -10.09 3.36
C LEU A 233 -4.37 -9.90 4.08
N LYS A 234 -3.80 -8.70 3.94
CA LYS A 234 -2.66 -8.19 4.70
C LYS A 234 -3.07 -7.96 6.16
N THR A 235 -3.76 -8.91 6.75
CA THR A 235 -4.03 -8.97 8.19
C THR A 235 -3.15 -10.08 8.73
N SER A 236 -2.16 -9.67 9.51
CA SER A 236 -1.39 -10.49 10.42
C SER A 236 -2.18 -11.69 10.94
N ALA A 237 -1.77 -12.90 10.52
CA ALA A 237 -2.12 -14.20 11.08
C ALA A 237 -3.63 -14.48 11.32
N GLY A 238 -4.25 -15.23 10.39
CA GLY A 238 -5.47 -16.01 10.65
C GLY A 238 -6.57 -15.84 9.58
N ALA A 239 -6.74 -16.87 8.74
CA ALA A 239 -7.83 -17.11 7.78
C ALA A 239 -8.01 -16.10 6.63
N ALA A 240 -7.12 -16.14 5.63
CA ALA A 240 -7.44 -15.57 4.32
C ALA A 240 -8.64 -16.31 3.70
N ARG A 241 -9.59 -15.59 3.09
CA ARG A 241 -10.73 -16.17 2.36
C ARG A 241 -10.30 -16.93 1.11
N LEU A 242 -9.07 -16.73 0.66
CA LEU A 242 -8.39 -17.53 -0.35
C LEU A 242 -7.12 -18.12 0.28
N GLU A 243 -7.07 -19.45 0.32
CA GLU A 243 -5.92 -20.25 0.75
C GLU A 243 -5.15 -20.73 -0.48
N THR A 244 -3.84 -20.50 -0.51
CA THR A 244 -2.95 -20.98 -1.57
C THR A 244 -2.38 -22.33 -1.17
N LEU A 245 -2.79 -23.41 -1.85
CA LEU A 245 -2.42 -24.79 -1.51
C LEU A 245 -1.10 -25.21 -2.17
N LEU A 246 -0.86 -24.71 -3.38
CA LEU A 246 0.41 -24.85 -4.08
C LEU A 246 0.98 -23.47 -4.37
N LYS A 247 2.29 -23.30 -4.23
CA LYS A 247 2.95 -22.03 -4.54
C LYS A 247 2.72 -21.63 -6.02
N PRO A 248 2.21 -20.43 -6.31
CA PRO A 248 2.01 -19.95 -7.68
C PRO A 248 3.35 -19.62 -8.35
N SER A 249 3.33 -19.52 -9.68
CA SER A 249 4.52 -19.21 -10.48
C SER A 249 5.04 -17.79 -10.26
N ASP A 250 4.16 -16.84 -9.89
CA ASP A 250 4.49 -15.46 -9.54
C ASP A 250 3.49 -14.87 -8.51
N ASP A 251 3.67 -13.60 -8.16
CA ASP A 251 2.77 -12.84 -7.28
C ASP A 251 1.52 -12.29 -7.99
N GLY A 252 1.24 -12.76 -9.21
CA GLY A 252 0.18 -12.28 -10.08
C GLY A 252 0.74 -11.78 -11.41
N LYS A 253 0.05 -12.13 -12.50
CA LYS A 253 0.35 -11.71 -13.87
C LYS A 253 -0.58 -10.56 -14.26
N PRO A 254 -0.06 -9.37 -14.58
CA PRO A 254 -0.88 -8.21 -14.92
C PRO A 254 -1.67 -8.42 -16.21
N TYR A 255 -2.89 -7.87 -16.25
CA TYR A 255 -3.65 -7.80 -17.50
C TYR A 255 -3.02 -6.82 -18.48
N THR A 256 -3.20 -7.09 -19.77
CA THR A 256 -2.69 -6.25 -20.85
C THR A 256 -3.45 -4.91 -20.84
N GLU A 257 -2.73 -3.79 -20.95
CA GLU A 257 -3.36 -2.46 -21.05
C GLU A 257 -4.18 -2.33 -22.34
N GLY A 258 -5.36 -1.72 -22.21
CA GLY A 258 -6.28 -1.48 -23.32
C GLY A 258 -7.73 -1.39 -22.86
N GLU A 259 -8.61 -0.99 -23.77
CA GLU A 259 -10.06 -0.83 -23.52
C GLU A 259 -10.89 -1.93 -24.18
N GLY A 260 -10.23 -2.88 -24.86
CA GLY A 260 -10.88 -4.03 -25.46
C GLY A 260 -11.42 -5.01 -24.41
N ARG A 261 -12.20 -5.98 -24.86
CA ARG A 261 -12.73 -7.03 -23.98
C ARG A 261 -11.64 -7.73 -23.16
N GLY A 262 -11.77 -7.75 -21.84
CA GLY A 262 -10.86 -8.40 -20.91
C GLY A 262 -9.50 -7.70 -20.73
N PHE A 263 -9.26 -6.56 -21.38
CA PHE A 263 -8.08 -5.75 -21.09
C PHE A 263 -8.22 -5.05 -19.74
N LEU A 264 -7.11 -4.51 -19.24
CA LEU A 264 -7.05 -3.84 -17.94
C LEU A 264 -8.08 -2.71 -17.78
N ASN A 265 -8.36 -1.95 -18.85
CA ASN A 265 -9.29 -0.83 -18.84
C ASN A 265 -10.59 -1.15 -19.60
N ASP A 266 -10.97 -2.43 -19.73
CA ASP A 266 -12.24 -2.82 -20.36
C ASP A 266 -13.42 -2.16 -19.63
N PRO A 267 -14.16 -1.21 -20.27
CA PRO A 267 -15.28 -0.54 -19.63
C PRO A 267 -16.52 -1.43 -19.51
N GLY A 268 -16.49 -2.64 -20.07
CA GLY A 268 -17.63 -3.53 -20.19
C GLY A 268 -18.51 -3.20 -21.39
N ALA A 269 -19.69 -3.81 -21.43
CA ALA A 269 -20.74 -3.57 -22.41
C ALA A 269 -22.12 -3.83 -21.78
N GLU A 270 -23.20 -3.54 -22.51
CA GLU A 270 -24.58 -3.77 -22.04
C GLU A 270 -24.83 -5.20 -21.52
N ASN A 271 -24.15 -6.19 -22.10
CA ASN A 271 -24.26 -7.61 -21.75
C ASN A 271 -22.98 -8.21 -21.15
N ARG A 272 -22.00 -7.37 -20.76
CA ARG A 272 -20.69 -7.82 -20.26
C ARG A 272 -20.19 -6.89 -19.17
N VAL A 273 -19.77 -7.45 -18.03
CA VAL A 273 -19.17 -6.67 -16.94
C VAL A 273 -17.82 -6.07 -17.38
N ALA A 274 -17.48 -4.88 -16.85
CA ALA A 274 -16.16 -4.29 -16.97
C ALA A 274 -15.09 -5.18 -16.31
N ASN A 275 -13.82 -5.03 -16.69
CA ASN A 275 -12.75 -5.71 -15.95
C ASN A 275 -12.65 -5.12 -14.53
N ILE A 276 -12.76 -5.99 -13.53
CA ILE A 276 -12.73 -5.63 -12.11
C ILE A 276 -11.38 -5.92 -11.45
N GLY A 277 -10.52 -6.72 -12.10
CA GLY A 277 -9.20 -7.12 -11.60
C GLY A 277 -8.06 -6.35 -12.27
N LYS A 278 -6.87 -6.38 -11.66
CA LYS A 278 -5.64 -5.76 -12.24
C LYS A 278 -4.65 -6.80 -12.76
N GLN A 279 -4.67 -7.98 -12.18
CA GLN A 279 -3.77 -9.09 -12.44
C GLN A 279 -4.48 -10.38 -12.03
N TYR A 280 -3.92 -11.53 -12.39
CA TYR A 280 -4.42 -12.84 -11.97
C TYR A 280 -3.28 -13.76 -11.55
N THR A 281 -3.58 -14.68 -10.64
CA THR A 281 -2.64 -15.68 -10.14
C THR A 281 -2.62 -16.90 -11.06
N HIS A 282 -1.45 -17.49 -11.27
CA HIS A 282 -1.33 -18.69 -12.10
C HIS A 282 -0.24 -19.66 -11.66
N TRP A 283 -0.40 -20.91 -12.10
CA TRP A 283 0.54 -22.01 -11.91
C TRP A 283 0.92 -22.56 -13.26
N SER A 284 2.22 -22.64 -13.55
CA SER A 284 2.74 -23.04 -14.87
C SER A 284 3.87 -24.08 -14.80
N ASP A 285 4.25 -24.51 -13.60
CA ASP A 285 5.36 -25.44 -13.42
C ASP A 285 4.95 -26.87 -13.81
N GLY A 286 5.89 -27.65 -14.38
CA GLY A 286 5.67 -29.07 -14.66
C GLY A 286 5.31 -29.83 -13.37
N GLY A 287 4.36 -30.77 -13.46
CA GLY A 287 3.91 -31.55 -12.31
C GLY A 287 2.79 -30.92 -11.46
N ILE A 288 2.00 -29.98 -11.99
CA ILE A 288 0.75 -29.53 -11.34
C ILE A 288 -0.47 -30.39 -11.67
N ALA A 289 -0.41 -31.24 -12.70
CA ALA A 289 -1.54 -32.05 -13.16
C ALA A 289 -2.23 -32.81 -12.01
N GLY A 290 -3.55 -32.66 -11.89
CA GLY A 290 -4.37 -33.29 -10.84
C GLY A 290 -4.18 -32.75 -9.42
N LYS A 291 -3.40 -31.68 -9.21
CA LYS A 291 -3.19 -31.08 -7.87
C LYS A 291 -4.17 -29.96 -7.58
N ASP A 292 -4.57 -29.88 -6.31
CA ASP A 292 -5.32 -28.74 -5.78
C ASP A 292 -4.37 -27.53 -5.67
N LEU A 293 -4.79 -26.39 -6.18
CA LEU A 293 -3.94 -25.20 -6.33
C LEU A 293 -4.28 -24.12 -5.30
N ALA A 294 -5.57 -23.88 -5.10
CA ALA A 294 -6.09 -22.88 -4.19
C ALA A 294 -7.49 -23.28 -3.70
N ALA A 295 -7.88 -22.77 -2.53
CA ALA A 295 -9.21 -22.96 -1.95
C ALA A 295 -9.80 -21.63 -1.46
N TRP A 296 -11.00 -21.28 -1.93
CA TRP A 296 -11.78 -20.17 -1.40
C TRP A 296 -12.68 -20.66 -0.27
N ARG A 297 -12.65 -19.98 0.88
CA ARG A 297 -13.45 -20.27 2.07
C ARG A 297 -14.50 -19.16 2.26
N PRO A 298 -15.68 -19.28 1.63
CA PRO A 298 -16.69 -18.24 1.66
C PRO A 298 -17.31 -18.01 3.05
N ASN A 299 -17.36 -19.04 3.91
CA ASN A 299 -18.03 -19.01 5.22
C ASN A 299 -19.49 -18.50 5.08
N LEU A 300 -20.20 -19.08 4.11
CA LEU A 300 -21.58 -18.76 3.73
C LEU A 300 -22.46 -19.99 3.91
N GLY A 301 -23.71 -19.80 4.35
CA GLY A 301 -24.71 -20.89 4.43
C GLY A 301 -25.92 -20.60 3.55
N GLY A 302 -26.35 -21.58 2.74
CA GLY A 302 -27.53 -21.52 1.88
C GLY A 302 -27.24 -21.79 0.41
N ASP A 303 -28.20 -21.43 -0.46
CA ASP A 303 -28.08 -21.63 -1.91
C ASP A 303 -27.50 -20.39 -2.59
N TYR A 304 -26.37 -20.58 -3.28
CA TYR A 304 -25.66 -19.52 -3.97
C TYR A 304 -25.41 -19.90 -5.42
N ARG A 305 -25.62 -18.94 -6.32
CA ARG A 305 -25.06 -19.01 -7.66
C ARG A 305 -23.59 -18.66 -7.60
N ILE A 306 -22.74 -19.56 -8.08
CA ILE A 306 -21.29 -19.40 -8.08
C ILE A 306 -20.85 -18.91 -9.46
N TRP A 307 -20.10 -17.82 -9.47
CA TRP A 307 -19.50 -17.24 -10.66
C TRP A 307 -17.98 -17.34 -10.58
N LEU A 308 -17.34 -17.85 -11.63
CA LEU A 308 -15.91 -18.12 -11.69
C LEU A 308 -15.25 -17.19 -12.70
N SER A 309 -14.04 -16.73 -12.39
CA SER A 309 -13.21 -15.94 -13.30
C SER A 309 -11.75 -16.40 -13.27
N TRP A 310 -11.02 -16.12 -14.36
CA TRP A 310 -9.64 -16.52 -14.56
C TRP A 310 -8.91 -15.60 -15.57
N GLY A 311 -7.60 -15.75 -15.66
CA GLY A 311 -6.77 -15.11 -16.68
C GLY A 311 -6.67 -15.93 -17.96
N CYS A 312 -7.22 -15.44 -19.07
CA CYS A 312 -7.21 -16.11 -20.37
C CYS A 312 -6.25 -15.45 -21.39
N GLY A 313 -6.30 -15.94 -22.64
CA GLY A 313 -5.57 -15.36 -23.78
C GLY A 313 -4.18 -15.96 -24.06
N TRP A 314 -3.84 -17.11 -23.47
CA TRP A 314 -2.60 -17.84 -23.75
C TRP A 314 -2.89 -19.30 -24.12
N ASP A 315 -2.21 -19.83 -25.15
CA ASP A 315 -2.34 -21.24 -25.57
C ASP A 315 -1.85 -22.24 -24.53
N THR A 316 -0.99 -21.78 -23.61
CA THR A 316 -0.45 -22.57 -22.51
C THR A 316 -1.45 -22.78 -21.38
N ARG A 317 -2.65 -22.19 -21.44
CA ARG A 317 -3.70 -22.35 -20.41
C ARG A 317 -4.36 -23.72 -20.48
N ALA A 318 -4.76 -24.22 -19.32
CA ALA A 318 -5.47 -25.47 -19.17
C ALA A 318 -6.80 -25.46 -19.93
N ARG A 319 -7.11 -26.59 -20.55
CA ARG A 319 -8.39 -26.82 -21.26
C ARG A 319 -9.46 -27.40 -20.34
N ASP A 320 -9.04 -27.86 -19.18
CA ASP A 320 -9.77 -28.74 -18.29
C ASP A 320 -9.52 -28.39 -16.82
N ALA A 321 -9.33 -27.10 -16.50
CA ALA A 321 -9.23 -26.65 -15.11
C ALA A 321 -10.55 -26.96 -14.38
N VAL A 322 -10.45 -27.58 -13.20
CA VAL A 322 -11.60 -28.13 -12.47
C VAL A 322 -11.88 -27.27 -11.24
N TYR A 323 -13.15 -26.97 -11.01
CA TYR A 323 -13.62 -26.28 -9.81
C TYR A 323 -14.52 -27.23 -9.03
N LEU A 324 -14.20 -27.41 -7.75
CA LEU A 324 -14.82 -28.39 -6.87
C LEU A 324 -15.36 -27.70 -5.63
N ILE A 325 -16.56 -28.04 -5.17
CA ILE A 325 -16.99 -27.73 -3.81
C ILE A 325 -16.56 -28.88 -2.91
N ASP A 326 -15.88 -28.57 -1.83
CA ASP A 326 -15.53 -29.45 -0.72
C ASP A 326 -16.44 -29.06 0.46
N ARG A 327 -17.11 -30.06 1.06
CA ARG A 327 -18.32 -29.82 1.85
C ARG A 327 -18.01 -29.57 3.32
N ASP A 328 -16.99 -30.23 3.84
CA ASP A 328 -16.60 -30.10 5.25
C ASP A 328 -15.37 -29.20 5.46
N GLY A 329 -14.73 -28.76 4.38
CA GLY A 329 -13.59 -27.87 4.42
C GLY A 329 -12.27 -28.57 4.77
N ASP A 330 -12.30 -29.89 4.97
CA ASP A 330 -11.13 -30.75 5.18
C ASP A 330 -10.60 -31.23 3.83
N LEU A 331 -9.53 -30.59 3.37
CA LEU A 331 -8.93 -30.86 2.06
C LEU A 331 -8.33 -32.28 1.96
N GLU A 332 -8.17 -33.02 3.05
CA GLU A 332 -7.71 -34.41 3.00
C GLU A 332 -8.85 -35.39 2.64
N THR A 333 -10.11 -35.01 2.89
CA THR A 333 -11.28 -35.77 2.46
C THR A 333 -11.66 -35.39 1.02
N LYS A 334 -11.74 -36.39 0.14
CA LYS A 334 -12.06 -36.19 -1.29
C LYS A 334 -13.42 -36.74 -1.71
N ASN A 335 -14.08 -37.50 -0.84
CA ASN A 335 -15.32 -38.22 -1.16
C ASN A 335 -16.55 -37.32 -1.10
N ASP A 336 -16.43 -36.18 -0.44
CA ASP A 336 -17.44 -35.15 -0.25
C ASP A 336 -17.32 -34.03 -1.32
N ARG A 337 -16.33 -34.13 -2.21
CA ARG A 337 -16.09 -33.14 -3.25
C ARG A 337 -17.05 -33.29 -4.44
N GLU A 338 -17.59 -32.18 -4.89
CA GLU A 338 -18.49 -32.08 -6.04
C GLU A 338 -17.87 -31.20 -7.13
N GLU A 339 -17.70 -31.72 -8.34
CA GLU A 339 -17.28 -30.92 -9.50
C GLU A 339 -18.42 -30.00 -9.96
N ILE A 340 -18.20 -28.70 -9.88
CA ILE A 340 -19.18 -27.70 -10.28
C ILE A 340 -18.88 -27.07 -11.64
N ALA A 341 -17.62 -27.12 -12.09
CA ALA A 341 -17.24 -26.66 -13.40
C ALA A 341 -15.92 -27.28 -13.88
N ARG A 342 -15.82 -27.47 -15.20
CA ARG A 342 -14.59 -27.79 -15.90
C ARG A 342 -14.47 -26.86 -17.09
N VAL A 343 -13.43 -26.03 -17.10
CA VAL A 343 -13.35 -24.87 -18.01
C VAL A 343 -12.08 -24.84 -18.84
N ASP A 344 -12.22 -24.38 -20.08
CA ASP A 344 -11.10 -24.08 -20.97
C ASP A 344 -10.64 -22.64 -20.75
N GLN A 345 -9.56 -22.49 -20.00
CA GLN A 345 -9.05 -21.18 -19.58
C GLN A 345 -8.31 -20.42 -20.68
N ARG A 346 -8.21 -20.97 -21.89
CA ARG A 346 -7.67 -20.23 -23.04
C ARG A 346 -8.64 -19.15 -23.51
N HIS A 347 -9.92 -19.32 -23.20
CA HIS A 347 -11.01 -18.53 -23.75
C HIS A 347 -11.69 -17.63 -22.70
N PHE A 348 -12.51 -16.69 -23.18
CA PHE A 348 -13.43 -15.95 -22.34
C PHE A 348 -14.48 -16.87 -21.73
N ALA A 349 -15.04 -16.47 -20.60
CA ALA A 349 -16.02 -17.28 -19.89
C ALA A 349 -17.33 -17.54 -20.67
N THR A 350 -17.68 -16.66 -21.62
CA THR A 350 -18.96 -16.73 -22.36
C THR A 350 -18.84 -17.28 -23.78
N ASP A 351 -17.64 -17.34 -24.35
CA ASP A 351 -17.42 -17.78 -25.73
C ASP A 351 -15.95 -18.14 -26.02
N GLN A 352 -15.73 -18.85 -27.12
CA GLN A 352 -14.40 -19.33 -27.53
C GLN A 352 -13.63 -18.33 -28.42
N SER A 353 -14.02 -17.05 -28.47
CA SER A 353 -13.54 -16.13 -29.52
C SER A 353 -12.22 -15.40 -29.21
N THR A 354 -11.44 -15.85 -28.23
CA THR A 354 -10.30 -15.07 -27.69
C THR A 354 -9.10 -14.97 -28.65
N PRO A 355 -8.46 -13.79 -28.80
CA PRO A 355 -7.15 -13.67 -29.43
C PRO A 355 -6.05 -14.27 -28.54
N LEU A 356 -5.24 -15.15 -29.11
CA LEU A 356 -4.09 -15.75 -28.42
C LEU A 356 -2.91 -14.75 -28.38
N GLY A 357 -2.17 -14.73 -27.27
CA GLY A 357 -0.95 -13.95 -27.08
C GLY A 357 -1.06 -12.74 -26.15
N GLN A 358 -2.14 -12.62 -25.38
CA GLN A 358 -2.37 -11.51 -24.45
C GLN A 358 -2.86 -12.01 -23.09
N ALA A 359 -2.49 -11.32 -22.02
CA ALA A 359 -3.03 -11.57 -20.69
C ALA A 359 -4.37 -10.82 -20.56
N LEU A 360 -5.49 -11.53 -20.58
CA LEU A 360 -6.84 -10.95 -20.57
C LEU A 360 -7.68 -11.55 -19.46
N TRP A 361 -8.63 -10.78 -18.94
CA TRP A 361 -9.63 -11.23 -17.98
C TRP A 361 -10.74 -12.00 -18.68
N SER A 362 -11.14 -13.15 -18.13
CA SER A 362 -12.15 -14.01 -18.75
C SER A 362 -13.57 -13.45 -18.69
N GLY A 363 -13.85 -12.54 -17.75
CA GLY A 363 -15.20 -12.27 -17.28
C GLY A 363 -15.73 -13.41 -16.42
N PHE A 364 -17.04 -13.46 -16.19
CA PHE A 364 -17.65 -14.45 -15.31
C PHE A 364 -18.28 -15.63 -16.04
N TYR A 365 -17.94 -16.84 -15.57
CA TYR A 365 -18.57 -18.11 -15.92
C TYR A 365 -19.59 -18.48 -14.85
N ASN A 366 -20.82 -18.82 -15.24
CA ASN A 366 -21.86 -19.27 -14.32
C ASN A 366 -21.69 -20.77 -14.04
N ALA A 367 -21.18 -21.12 -12.85
CA ALA A 367 -21.03 -22.52 -12.43
C ALA A 367 -22.34 -23.14 -11.91
N GLY A 368 -23.45 -22.39 -11.92
CA GLY A 368 -24.75 -22.85 -11.44
C GLY A 368 -25.01 -22.49 -9.99
N VAL A 369 -26.12 -23.01 -9.46
CA VAL A 369 -26.57 -22.78 -8.08
C VAL A 369 -26.22 -24.01 -7.26
N HIS A 370 -25.52 -23.78 -6.15
CA HIS A 370 -25.03 -24.81 -5.25
C HIS A 370 -25.37 -24.45 -3.82
N SER A 371 -25.85 -25.44 -3.07
CA SER A 371 -25.99 -25.32 -1.62
C SER A 371 -24.59 -25.40 -1.00
N ILE A 372 -24.23 -24.47 -0.12
CA ILE A 372 -22.99 -24.50 0.66
C ILE A 372 -23.31 -24.23 2.13
N ASP A 373 -22.45 -24.68 3.02
CA ASP A 373 -22.49 -24.37 4.45
C ASP A 373 -21.23 -23.61 4.88
N ASP A 374 -21.18 -23.24 6.17
CA ASP A 374 -20.10 -22.42 6.71
C ASP A 374 -18.74 -23.13 6.77
N SER A 375 -18.73 -24.47 6.66
CA SER A 375 -17.52 -25.28 6.52
C SER A 375 -17.07 -25.42 5.06
N SER A 376 -17.98 -25.33 4.10
CA SER A 376 -17.69 -25.60 2.69
C SER A 376 -16.61 -24.68 2.11
N CYS A 377 -15.77 -25.22 1.24
CA CYS A 377 -14.81 -24.44 0.45
C CYS A 377 -14.88 -24.76 -1.05
N LEU A 378 -14.50 -23.79 -1.89
CA LEU A 378 -14.38 -23.98 -3.33
C LEU A 378 -12.91 -24.19 -3.67
N ILE A 379 -12.56 -25.27 -4.34
CA ILE A 379 -11.20 -25.62 -4.73
C ILE A 379 -11.05 -25.43 -6.24
N VAL A 380 -9.91 -24.88 -6.66
CA VAL A 380 -9.44 -25.03 -8.04
C VAL A 380 -8.39 -26.13 -8.11
N GLN A 381 -8.60 -27.10 -8.99
CA GLN A 381 -7.70 -28.20 -9.26
C GLN A 381 -7.21 -28.13 -10.70
N ALA A 382 -5.92 -28.41 -10.90
CA ALA A 382 -5.39 -28.59 -12.23
C ALA A 382 -5.95 -29.84 -12.92
N GLY A 383 -6.22 -29.71 -14.22
CA GLY A 383 -6.67 -30.80 -15.05
C GLY A 383 -5.66 -31.94 -15.19
N GLU A 384 -5.95 -32.90 -16.05
CA GLU A 384 -5.11 -34.08 -16.26
C GLU A 384 -3.89 -33.78 -17.15
N THR A 385 -3.88 -32.61 -17.81
CA THR A 385 -2.79 -32.16 -18.67
C THR A 385 -1.83 -31.23 -17.92
N GLU A 386 -0.55 -31.22 -18.30
CA GLU A 386 0.47 -30.30 -17.73
C GLU A 386 0.33 -28.85 -18.23
N ALA A 387 -0.90 -28.36 -18.35
CA ALA A 387 -1.20 -27.01 -18.82
C ALA A 387 -1.39 -26.04 -17.64
N SER A 388 -1.09 -24.76 -17.88
CA SER A 388 -1.10 -23.74 -16.83
C SER A 388 -2.52 -23.38 -16.41
N VAL A 389 -2.79 -23.38 -15.11
CA VAL A 389 -4.08 -22.95 -14.55
C VAL A 389 -3.94 -21.55 -13.96
N SER A 390 -4.99 -20.77 -14.04
CA SER A 390 -5.09 -19.43 -13.48
C SER A 390 -6.39 -19.25 -12.71
N ILE A 391 -6.38 -18.31 -11.78
CA ILE A 391 -7.54 -17.87 -11.02
C ILE A 391 -7.55 -16.36 -10.94
N ASP A 392 -8.74 -15.80 -10.74
CA ASP A 392 -8.97 -14.38 -10.53
C ASP A 392 -10.09 -14.26 -9.49
N VAL A 393 -11.23 -13.66 -9.83
CA VAL A 393 -12.35 -13.47 -8.90
C VAL A 393 -13.32 -14.65 -8.87
N VAL A 394 -13.80 -15.00 -7.68
CA VAL A 394 -14.99 -15.85 -7.47
C VAL A 394 -16.10 -15.02 -6.83
N ALA A 395 -17.34 -15.18 -7.34
CA ALA A 395 -18.51 -14.55 -6.76
C ALA A 395 -19.55 -15.58 -6.27
N PHE A 396 -20.08 -15.36 -5.08
CA PHE A 396 -21.20 -16.12 -4.52
C PHE A 396 -22.42 -15.19 -4.44
N GLN A 397 -23.36 -15.36 -5.36
CA GLN A 397 -24.58 -14.58 -5.42
C GLN A 397 -25.73 -15.35 -4.77
N LYS A 398 -26.31 -14.80 -3.71
CA LYS A 398 -27.44 -15.43 -3.01
C LYS A 398 -28.63 -15.53 -3.94
N THR A 399 -29.23 -16.72 -4.05
CA THR A 399 -30.45 -16.90 -4.85
C THR A 399 -31.69 -16.84 -3.97
N ALA A 400 -32.67 -16.01 -4.34
CA ALA A 400 -34.01 -16.09 -3.80
C ALA A 400 -34.78 -17.17 -4.61
N ASP A 401 -35.06 -18.30 -3.96
CA ASP A 401 -35.84 -19.45 -4.45
C ASP A 401 -35.48 -20.00 -5.85
N ALA A 402 -34.94 -21.22 -5.86
CA ALA A 402 -34.73 -22.03 -7.05
C ALA A 402 -36.06 -22.28 -7.78
N GLY A 403 -36.40 -21.46 -8.78
CA GLY A 403 -37.69 -21.63 -9.44
C GLY A 403 -38.05 -20.74 -10.63
N SER A 404 -37.15 -19.99 -11.25
CA SER A 404 -37.39 -19.47 -12.60
C SER A 404 -36.10 -18.96 -13.23
N GLY A 405 -35.80 -19.38 -14.46
CA GLY A 405 -34.68 -18.89 -15.27
C GLY A 405 -34.84 -17.43 -15.74
N GLN A 406 -35.50 -16.57 -14.95
CA GLN A 406 -35.64 -15.15 -15.24
C GLN A 406 -34.66 -14.37 -14.37
N LEU A 407 -33.78 -13.59 -15.01
CA LEU A 407 -32.97 -12.59 -14.34
C LEU A 407 -33.90 -11.70 -13.50
N ASN A 408 -33.65 -11.64 -12.19
CA ASN A 408 -34.36 -10.77 -11.27
C ASN A 408 -34.25 -9.34 -11.83
N PRO A 409 -35.35 -8.63 -12.14
CA PRO A 409 -35.25 -7.26 -12.66
C PRO A 409 -34.43 -6.43 -11.68
N ALA A 410 -33.45 -5.71 -12.21
CA ALA A 410 -32.46 -4.96 -11.44
C ALA A 410 -33.15 -4.25 -10.27
N ARG A 411 -32.81 -4.66 -9.05
CA ARG A 411 -33.23 -3.97 -7.84
C ARG A 411 -32.79 -2.51 -8.02
N GLU A 412 -33.75 -1.60 -7.98
CA GLU A 412 -33.50 -0.17 -8.18
C GLU A 412 -32.39 0.26 -7.21
N ILE A 413 -31.20 0.59 -7.73
CA ILE A 413 -30.07 0.99 -6.90
C ILE A 413 -30.41 2.37 -6.33
N ARG A 414 -30.81 2.41 -5.06
CA ARG A 414 -31.01 3.67 -4.34
C ARG A 414 -29.64 4.21 -3.90
N TYR A 415 -29.09 5.11 -4.71
CA TYR A 415 -27.91 5.88 -4.31
C TYR A 415 -28.28 6.84 -3.17
N ARG A 416 -27.47 6.85 -2.09
CA ARG A 416 -27.57 7.86 -1.03
C ARG A 416 -27.13 9.24 -1.56
N PRO A 417 -27.58 10.33 -0.92
CA PRO A 417 -26.93 11.62 -1.09
C PRO A 417 -25.43 11.52 -0.76
N PRO A 418 -24.56 12.26 -1.45
CA PRO A 418 -23.14 12.27 -1.16
C PRO A 418 -22.86 12.73 0.28
N VAL A 419 -21.85 12.11 0.88
CA VAL A 419 -21.27 12.47 2.18
C VAL A 419 -20.90 13.97 2.17
N ILE A 420 -21.26 14.69 3.23
CA ILE A 420 -20.95 16.12 3.37
C ILE A 420 -19.77 16.24 4.36
N PRO A 421 -18.69 16.96 4.02
CA PRO A 421 -17.47 16.99 4.83
C PRO A 421 -17.63 17.62 6.22
N THR A 422 -18.77 18.28 6.48
CA THR A 422 -19.05 18.92 7.77
C THR A 422 -19.85 18.04 8.73
N LEU A 423 -20.67 17.12 8.23
CA LEU A 423 -21.56 16.28 9.03
C LEU A 423 -22.17 15.16 8.19
N ASN A 424 -22.16 13.94 8.71
CA ASN A 424 -22.98 12.83 8.23
C ASN A 424 -24.02 12.51 9.31
N GLU A 425 -25.30 12.57 8.95
CA GLU A 425 -26.40 12.28 9.88
C GLU A 425 -27.23 11.12 9.35
N GLU A 426 -27.31 10.04 10.12
CA GLU A 426 -28.12 8.86 9.81
C GLU A 426 -29.19 8.67 10.90
N ARG A 427 -30.45 8.51 10.49
CA ARG A 427 -31.59 8.34 11.38
C ARG A 427 -32.32 7.05 11.04
N PHE A 428 -32.60 6.26 12.06
CA PHE A 428 -33.42 5.05 11.99
C PHE A 428 -34.44 5.05 13.13
N GLU A 429 -35.50 4.25 12.99
CA GLU A 429 -36.53 4.11 14.02
C GLU A 429 -35.92 3.64 15.36
N PRO A 430 -36.40 4.09 16.53
CA PRO A 430 -35.85 3.66 17.80
C PRO A 430 -35.91 2.13 18.00
N VAL A 431 -34.75 1.50 18.20
CA VAL A 431 -34.64 0.05 18.47
C VAL A 431 -33.89 -0.19 19.77
N ARG A 432 -34.30 -1.20 20.55
CA ARG A 432 -33.52 -1.67 21.71
C ARG A 432 -32.24 -2.36 21.22
N ALA A 433 -31.08 -1.87 21.64
CA ALA A 433 -29.78 -2.41 21.25
C ALA A 433 -29.19 -3.32 22.33
N LYS A 434 -28.49 -4.38 21.89
CA LYS A 434 -27.76 -5.34 22.74
C LYS A 434 -26.30 -4.97 22.89
N ALA A 435 -25.67 -4.51 21.80
CA ALA A 435 -24.26 -4.15 21.75
C ALA A 435 -24.03 -3.08 20.68
N VAL A 436 -22.95 -2.33 20.86
CA VAL A 436 -22.42 -1.38 19.87
C VAL A 436 -20.98 -1.80 19.59
N ARG A 437 -20.57 -1.80 18.32
CA ARG A 437 -19.20 -2.08 17.92
C ARG A 437 -18.62 -0.91 17.16
N PHE A 438 -17.37 -0.60 17.46
CA PHE A 438 -16.55 0.39 16.77
C PHE A 438 -15.38 -0.34 16.14
N THR A 439 -15.18 -0.18 14.83
CA THR A 439 -13.99 -0.71 14.14
C THR A 439 -13.04 0.45 13.86
N ILE A 440 -11.76 0.24 14.19
CA ILE A 440 -10.66 1.15 13.86
C ILE A 440 -9.60 0.31 13.15
N LEU A 441 -9.44 0.52 11.85
CA LEU A 441 -8.50 -0.17 10.97
C LEU A 441 -7.11 0.47 11.06
N ALA A 442 -7.04 1.78 11.26
CA ALA A 442 -5.78 2.51 11.46
C ALA A 442 -5.99 3.72 12.39
N THR A 443 -4.95 4.07 13.14
CA THR A 443 -4.93 5.28 13.97
C THR A 443 -3.62 6.04 13.76
N ASN A 444 -3.65 7.36 13.93
CA ASN A 444 -2.46 8.20 13.98
C ASN A 444 -2.50 9.06 15.26
N GLN A 445 -1.44 9.82 15.53
CA GLN A 445 -1.38 10.65 16.75
C GLN A 445 -2.23 11.93 16.67
N ALA A 446 -2.88 12.22 15.53
CA ALA A 446 -3.61 13.46 15.34
C ALA A 446 -5.05 13.37 15.85
N GLU A 447 -5.80 12.31 15.52
CA GLU A 447 -7.23 12.17 15.88
C GLU A 447 -7.68 10.70 16.03
N PRO A 448 -8.66 10.40 16.90
CA PRO A 448 -9.31 9.09 16.94
C PRO A 448 -10.22 8.91 15.73
N CYS A 449 -9.85 8.02 14.81
CA CYS A 449 -10.68 7.62 13.68
C CYS A 449 -11.60 6.44 14.08
N ILE A 450 -12.86 6.47 13.65
CA ILE A 450 -13.78 5.34 13.68
C ILE A 450 -14.08 5.02 12.23
N ASP A 451 -13.62 3.87 11.75
CA ASP A 451 -13.84 3.41 10.38
C ASP A 451 -15.24 2.81 10.20
N GLU A 452 -15.79 2.22 11.26
CA GLU A 452 -17.11 1.59 11.24
C GLU A 452 -17.82 1.71 12.60
N LEU A 453 -19.14 1.94 12.55
CA LEU A 453 -20.04 1.92 13.71
C LEU A 453 -21.19 0.95 13.45
N GLU A 454 -21.32 -0.07 14.29
CA GLU A 454 -22.40 -1.05 14.23
C GLU A 454 -23.25 -1.01 15.50
N VAL A 455 -24.58 -1.07 15.35
CA VAL A 455 -25.53 -1.12 16.48
C VAL A 455 -26.38 -2.37 16.36
N PHE A 456 -26.29 -3.30 17.30
CA PHE A 456 -26.97 -4.59 17.20
C PHE A 456 -28.27 -4.62 17.99
N SER A 457 -29.39 -5.03 17.39
CA SER A 457 -30.70 -5.07 18.07
C SER A 457 -30.86 -6.23 19.07
N THR A 458 -31.75 -6.05 20.05
CA THR A 458 -32.23 -7.14 20.93
C THR A 458 -33.42 -7.85 20.26
N GLY A 459 -33.20 -9.07 19.76
CA GLY A 459 -34.23 -9.93 19.18
C GLY A 459 -33.71 -11.37 19.01
N PRO A 460 -34.58 -12.33 18.63
CA PRO A 460 -34.16 -13.70 18.32
C PRO A 460 -33.17 -13.76 17.15
N GLU A 461 -33.22 -12.78 16.23
CA GLU A 461 -32.19 -12.50 15.25
C GLU A 461 -31.45 -11.20 15.61
N ILE A 462 -30.16 -11.31 15.88
CA ILE A 462 -29.30 -10.15 16.12
C ILE A 462 -28.95 -9.55 14.77
N ARG A 463 -29.39 -8.31 14.51
CA ARG A 463 -29.07 -7.58 13.28
C ARG A 463 -28.42 -6.24 13.60
N ASN A 464 -27.47 -5.83 12.77
CA ASN A 464 -26.94 -4.48 12.82
C ASN A 464 -28.00 -3.52 12.24
N VAL A 465 -28.59 -2.69 13.10
CA VAL A 465 -29.62 -1.70 12.75
C VAL A 465 -29.02 -0.36 12.32
N ALA A 466 -27.70 -0.19 12.47
CA ALA A 466 -26.96 0.92 11.89
C ALA A 466 -26.52 0.64 10.44
N LEU A 467 -26.99 -0.46 9.82
CA LEU A 467 -26.71 -0.76 8.42
C LEU A 467 -27.74 -0.16 7.45
N HIS A 468 -27.19 0.17 6.30
CA HIS A 468 -27.80 0.52 5.03
C HIS A 468 -29.11 -0.20 4.72
N SER A 469 -30.26 0.45 4.99
CA SER A 469 -31.52 0.16 4.29
C SER A 469 -31.52 0.74 2.89
#